data_AF-A0A928LR13-F1
#
_entry.id   AF-A0A928LR13-F1
#
_cell.length_a   1.000
_cell.length_b   1.000
_cell.length_c   1.000
_cell.angle_alpha   90.00
_cell.angle_beta   90.00
_cell.angle_gamma   90.00
#
_symmetry.space_group_name_H-M   'P 1'
#
loop_
_entity.id
_entity.type
_entity.pdbx_description
1 polymer ?
#
loop_
_entity_poly.entity_id
_entity_poly.type
_entity_poly.pdbx_seq_one_letter_code
_entity_poly.pdbx_strand_id
1 'polypeptide(L)'
;MEALKELGDLDLGALIPQLDTLMGWVELLLRLCVMAAPLLLLGFGLVFLLAPPKEANYGLGYRFWWGMSSLQAWQFTQRLAGMVWSGLGAVLTILMALLCTGLRDMEPMDMAQQAGIYVLWELGLTAVACIAIDVIVIVRFDSKGYLRSENEEEYDEEE
;
A
#
# COMPACT_ATOMS: atom_id res chain seq x y z
N MET A 1 25.97 0.97 45.75
CA MET A 1 26.81 -0.24 45.83
C MET A 1 26.02 -1.52 45.56
N GLU A 2 24.76 -1.64 46.00
CA GLU A 2 23.87 -2.78 45.68
C GLU A 2 23.63 -2.97 44.17
N ALA A 3 23.24 -1.92 43.43
CA ALA A 3 23.03 -2.02 41.98
C ALA A 3 24.29 -2.41 41.18
N LEU A 4 25.49 -2.04 41.66
CA LEU A 4 26.76 -2.46 41.06
C LEU A 4 27.12 -3.92 41.41
N LYS A 5 26.59 -4.43 42.53
CA LYS A 5 26.73 -5.82 42.96
C LYS A 5 25.81 -6.73 42.14
N GLU A 6 24.58 -6.29 41.88
CA GLU A 6 23.66 -6.97 40.97
C GLU A 6 24.17 -6.96 39.52
N LEU A 7 24.81 -5.87 39.08
CA LEU A 7 25.46 -5.83 37.75
C LEU A 7 26.65 -6.79 37.63
N GLY A 8 27.34 -7.06 38.75
CA GLY A 8 28.45 -8.01 38.81
C GLY A 8 28.03 -9.48 38.90
N ASP A 9 26.77 -9.75 39.26
CA ASP A 9 26.17 -11.09 39.37
C ASP A 9 25.33 -11.46 38.12
N LEU A 10 25.22 -10.54 37.16
CA LEU A 10 24.60 -10.77 35.86
C LEU A 10 25.49 -11.69 35.01
N ASP A 11 25.02 -12.92 34.78
CA ASP A 11 25.65 -13.84 33.83
C ASP A 11 25.43 -13.34 32.40
N LEU A 12 26.34 -12.47 31.95
CA LEU A 12 26.38 -11.94 30.59
C LEU A 12 26.42 -13.07 29.54
N GLY A 13 27.00 -14.23 29.87
CA GLY A 13 27.02 -15.39 28.98
C GLY A 13 25.64 -15.97 28.71
N ALA A 14 24.72 -15.89 29.68
CA ALA A 14 23.32 -16.30 29.51
C ALA A 14 22.46 -15.27 28.76
N LEU A 15 22.89 -14.00 28.72
CA LEU A 15 22.16 -12.90 28.08
C LEU A 15 22.49 -12.72 26.59
N ILE A 16 23.74 -12.97 26.18
CA ILE A 16 24.16 -12.83 24.78
C ILE A 16 23.25 -13.63 23.81
N PRO A 17 22.93 -14.91 24.06
CA PRO A 17 22.05 -15.68 23.17
C PRO A 17 20.61 -15.15 23.12
N GLN A 18 20.12 -14.59 24.24
CA GLN A 18 18.79 -14.00 24.30
C GLN A 18 18.73 -12.70 23.49
N LEU A 19 19.78 -11.88 23.55
CA LEU A 19 19.89 -10.67 22.76
C LEU A 19 19.92 -10.98 21.26
N ASP A 20 20.76 -11.93 20.84
CA ASP A 20 20.86 -12.35 19.43
C ASP A 20 19.50 -12.84 18.89
N THR A 21 18.77 -13.60 19.71
CA THR A 21 17.43 -14.09 19.38
C THR A 21 16.45 -12.93 19.20
N LEU A 22 16.44 -11.96 20.12
CA LEU A 22 15.57 -10.77 20.03
C LEU A 22 15.88 -9.94 18.78
N MET A 23 17.16 -9.77 18.46
CA MET A 23 17.57 -9.05 17.24
C MET A 23 17.07 -9.75 15.98
N GLY A 24 17.13 -11.09 15.92
CA GLY A 24 16.59 -11.87 14.80
C GLY A 24 15.07 -11.71 14.64
N TRP A 25 14.31 -11.64 15.74
CA TRP A 25 12.86 -11.38 15.67
C TRP A 25 12.54 -9.98 15.16
N VAL A 26 13.31 -8.97 15.58
CA VAL A 26 13.15 -7.58 15.13
C VAL A 26 13.42 -7.48 13.63
N GLU A 27 14.48 -8.12 13.15
CA GLU A 27 14.80 -8.19 11.72
C GLU A 27 13.64 -8.81 10.91
N LEU A 28 13.14 -9.96 11.36
CA LEU A 28 12.02 -10.63 10.70
C LEU A 28 10.78 -9.73 10.67
N LEU A 29 10.44 -9.09 11.79
CA LEU A 29 9.29 -8.19 11.89
C LEU A 29 9.40 -7.02 10.91
N LEU A 30 10.56 -6.37 10.84
CA LEU A 30 10.78 -5.23 9.95
C LEU A 30 10.63 -5.61 8.48
N ARG A 31 11.16 -6.76 8.08
CA ARG A 31 10.97 -7.30 6.71
C ARG A 31 9.50 -7.56 6.41
N LEU A 32 8.76 -8.12 7.36
CA LEU A 32 7.33 -8.36 7.21
C LEU A 32 6.55 -7.05 7.08
N CYS A 33 6.91 -6.01 7.84
CA CYS A 33 6.31 -4.68 7.73
C CYS A 33 6.51 -4.06 6.34
N VAL A 34 7.74 -4.12 5.81
CA VAL A 34 8.07 -3.64 4.46
C VAL A 34 7.26 -4.42 3.40
N MET A 35 7.12 -5.73 3.55
CA MET A 35 6.39 -6.54 2.56
C MET A 35 4.87 -6.46 2.69
N ALA A 36 4.33 -6.06 3.84
CA ALA A 36 2.90 -6.10 4.10
C ALA A 36 2.11 -5.14 3.19
N ALA A 37 2.56 -3.88 3.07
CA ALA A 37 1.89 -2.87 2.26
C ALA A 37 1.77 -3.26 0.77
N PRO A 38 2.85 -3.65 0.06
CA PRO A 38 2.75 -4.00 -1.36
C PRO A 38 1.94 -5.29 -1.60
N LEU A 39 1.99 -6.26 -0.68
CA LEU A 39 1.16 -7.46 -0.76
C LEU A 39 -0.33 -7.15 -0.58
N LEU A 40 -0.68 -6.29 0.37
CA LEU A 40 -2.06 -5.82 0.56
C LEU A 40 -2.54 -5.04 -0.67
N LEU A 41 -1.71 -4.13 -1.20
CA LEU A 41 -2.02 -3.37 -2.41
C LEU A 41 -2.28 -4.29 -3.60
N LEU A 42 -1.42 -5.28 -3.81
CA LEU A 42 -1.59 -6.31 -4.84
C LEU A 42 -2.89 -7.10 -4.64
N GLY A 43 -3.13 -7.56 -3.41
CA GLY A 43 -4.33 -8.33 -3.07
C GLY A 43 -5.62 -7.55 -3.34
N PHE A 44 -5.72 -6.31 -2.86
CA PHE A 44 -6.86 -5.45 -3.15
C PHE A 44 -7.00 -5.14 -4.64
N GLY A 45 -5.89 -4.85 -5.33
CA GLY A 45 -5.89 -4.63 -6.78
C GLY A 45 -6.43 -5.83 -7.55
N LEU A 46 -6.01 -7.04 -7.22
CA LEU A 46 -6.50 -8.27 -7.85
C LEU A 46 -7.98 -8.51 -7.53
N VAL A 47 -8.43 -8.24 -6.31
CA VAL A 47 -9.86 -8.33 -5.95
C VAL A 47 -10.69 -7.37 -6.82
N PHE A 48 -10.26 -6.12 -6.97
CA PHE A 48 -10.98 -5.14 -7.78
C PHE A 48 -10.95 -5.49 -9.28
N LEU A 49 -9.87 -6.12 -9.76
CA LEU A 49 -9.73 -6.50 -11.16
C LEU A 49 -10.55 -7.75 -11.52
N LEU A 50 -10.50 -8.78 -10.68
CA LEU A 50 -11.07 -10.11 -10.96
C LEU A 50 -12.51 -10.25 -10.45
N ALA A 51 -12.83 -9.60 -9.34
CA ALA A 51 -14.13 -9.65 -8.69
C ALA A 51 -14.60 -8.23 -8.29
N PRO A 52 -14.69 -7.28 -9.25
CA PRO A 52 -15.17 -5.95 -8.92
C PRO A 52 -16.57 -6.02 -8.31
N PRO A 53 -16.82 -5.31 -7.20
CA PRO A 53 -18.17 -5.21 -6.63
C PRO A 53 -19.13 -4.65 -7.67
N LYS A 54 -20.29 -5.27 -7.85
CA LYS A 54 -21.24 -4.90 -8.91
C LYS A 54 -21.80 -3.50 -8.72
N GLU A 55 -22.09 -3.13 -7.48
CA GLU A 55 -22.70 -1.86 -7.10
C GLU A 55 -21.88 -1.16 -6.01
N ALA A 56 -22.01 0.16 -5.95
CA ALA A 56 -21.40 0.98 -4.92
C ALA A 56 -21.94 0.57 -3.55
N ASN A 57 -21.04 0.20 -2.64
CA ASN A 57 -21.40 -0.26 -1.31
C ASN A 57 -20.40 0.26 -0.26
N TYR A 58 -20.84 0.29 1.01
CA TYR A 58 -20.03 0.77 2.14
C TYR A 58 -19.05 -0.28 2.71
N GLY A 59 -19.04 -1.50 2.18
CA GLY A 59 -18.12 -2.58 2.58
C GLY A 59 -16.82 -2.62 1.76
N LEU A 60 -16.91 -2.87 0.44
CA LEU A 60 -15.78 -3.16 -0.45
C LEU A 60 -15.81 -2.31 -1.73
N GLY A 61 -14.62 -1.89 -2.16
CA GLY A 61 -14.36 -1.19 -3.42
C GLY A 61 -13.58 0.10 -3.24
N TYR A 62 -12.92 0.56 -4.30
CA TYR A 62 -12.29 1.87 -4.36
C TYR A 62 -13.36 2.97 -4.29
N ARG A 63 -13.35 3.78 -3.23
CA ARG A 63 -14.37 4.79 -2.97
C ARG A 63 -13.87 6.17 -3.29
N PHE A 64 -14.21 6.63 -4.48
CA PHE A 64 -14.07 8.02 -4.88
C PHE A 64 -15.44 8.56 -5.25
N TRP A 65 -15.79 9.75 -4.75
CA TRP A 65 -17.16 10.28 -4.84
C TRP A 65 -17.69 10.33 -6.28
N TRP A 66 -16.87 10.81 -7.22
CA TRP A 66 -17.19 10.82 -8.65
C TRP A 66 -17.30 9.43 -9.28
N GLY A 67 -16.55 8.45 -8.76
CA GLY A 67 -16.65 7.06 -9.20
C GLY A 67 -17.90 6.35 -8.67
N MET A 68 -18.60 6.91 -7.68
CA MET A 68 -19.79 6.29 -7.07
C MET A 68 -21.11 6.87 -7.57
N SER A 69 -21.07 7.85 -8.48
CA SER A 69 -22.25 8.59 -8.95
C SER A 69 -23.15 7.79 -9.91
N SER A 70 -22.57 6.86 -10.68
CA SER A 70 -23.31 5.94 -11.55
C SER A 70 -22.71 4.53 -11.53
N LEU A 71 -23.50 3.53 -11.93
CA LEU A 71 -23.03 2.15 -12.04
C LEU A 71 -21.87 2.00 -13.03
N GLN A 72 -21.91 2.76 -14.13
CA GLN A 72 -20.88 2.77 -15.15
C GLN A 72 -19.58 3.39 -14.62
N ALA A 73 -19.66 4.55 -13.95
CA ALA A 73 -18.51 5.20 -13.31
C ALA A 73 -17.90 4.29 -12.24
N TRP A 74 -18.75 3.58 -11.48
CA TRP A 74 -18.32 2.63 -10.45
C TRP A 74 -17.52 1.48 -11.04
N GLN A 75 -18.08 0.77 -12.02
CA GLN A 75 -17.39 -0.37 -12.63
C GLN A 75 -16.09 0.06 -13.33
N PHE A 76 -16.07 1.23 -13.98
CA PHE A 76 -14.86 1.80 -14.54
C PHE A 76 -13.81 2.05 -13.46
N THR A 77 -14.20 2.71 -12.37
CA THR A 77 -13.30 3.05 -11.26
C THR A 77 -12.72 1.79 -10.60
N GLN A 78 -13.53 0.76 -10.35
CA GLN A 78 -13.04 -0.51 -9.79
C GLN A 78 -12.04 -1.19 -10.71
N ARG A 79 -12.31 -1.24 -12.02
CA ARG A 79 -11.38 -1.85 -12.98
C ARG A 79 -10.08 -1.05 -13.10
N LEU A 80 -10.17 0.28 -13.17
CA LEU A 80 -9.00 1.16 -13.21
C LEU A 80 -8.15 0.99 -11.95
N ALA A 81 -8.76 1.08 -10.77
CA ALA A 81 -8.09 0.87 -9.51
C ALA A 81 -7.48 -0.54 -9.43
N GLY A 82 -8.22 -1.57 -9.87
CA GLY A 82 -7.73 -2.94 -9.92
C GLY A 82 -6.50 -3.10 -10.79
N MET A 83 -6.47 -2.54 -12.01
CA MET A 83 -5.30 -2.57 -12.89
C MET A 83 -4.10 -1.82 -12.28
N VAL A 84 -4.31 -0.61 -11.77
CA VAL A 84 -3.24 0.23 -11.22
C VAL A 84 -2.67 -0.38 -9.94
N TRP A 85 -3.51 -0.78 -8.99
CA TRP A 85 -3.08 -1.35 -7.71
C TRP A 85 -2.47 -2.73 -7.88
N SER A 86 -3.00 -3.57 -8.77
CA SER A 86 -2.41 -4.89 -9.03
C SER A 86 -1.04 -4.77 -9.71
N GLY A 87 -0.90 -3.90 -10.72
CA GLY A 87 0.38 -3.64 -11.38
C GLY A 87 1.41 -3.04 -10.42
N LEU A 88 1.05 -1.96 -9.73
CA LEU A 88 1.94 -1.30 -8.77
C LEU A 88 2.30 -2.23 -7.61
N GLY A 89 1.31 -2.92 -7.02
CA GLY A 89 1.53 -3.87 -5.94
C GLY A 89 2.44 -5.02 -6.33
N ALA A 90 2.31 -5.57 -7.55
CA ALA A 90 3.19 -6.62 -8.05
C ALA A 90 4.64 -6.11 -8.21
N VAL A 91 4.83 -4.94 -8.83
CA VAL A 91 6.15 -4.33 -9.01
C VAL A 91 6.80 -4.02 -7.67
N LEU A 92 6.07 -3.39 -6.75
CA LEU A 92 6.57 -3.08 -5.42
C LEU A 92 6.89 -4.36 -4.63
N THR A 93 6.04 -5.38 -4.69
CA THR A 93 6.30 -6.66 -3.99
C THR A 93 7.63 -7.28 -4.45
N ILE A 94 7.87 -7.33 -5.76
CA ILE A 94 9.13 -7.87 -6.31
C ILE A 94 10.31 -6.99 -5.90
N LEU A 95 10.19 -5.68 -6.06
CA LEU A 95 11.25 -4.73 -5.72
C LEU A 95 11.62 -4.82 -4.23
N MET A 96 10.63 -4.85 -3.35
CA MET A 96 10.84 -4.87 -1.91
C MET A 96 11.38 -6.22 -1.43
N ALA A 97 10.97 -7.33 -2.05
CA ALA A 97 11.56 -8.63 -1.80
C ALA A 97 13.06 -8.64 -2.13
N LEU A 98 13.46 -8.00 -3.24
CA LEU A 98 14.87 -7.84 -3.61
C LEU A 98 15.61 -6.93 -2.63
N LEU A 99 15.06 -5.76 -2.30
CA LEU A 99 15.68 -4.81 -1.35
C LEU A 99 15.83 -5.41 0.06
N CYS A 100 14.88 -6.25 0.49
CA CYS A 100 14.97 -6.96 1.77
C CYS A 100 16.17 -7.91 1.84
N THR A 101 16.71 -8.39 0.72
CA THR A 101 17.95 -9.21 0.75
C THR A 101 19.14 -8.40 1.24
N GLY A 102 19.23 -7.12 0.86
CA GLY A 102 20.28 -6.20 1.26
C GLY A 102 20.17 -5.69 2.70
N LEU A 103 19.03 -5.89 3.37
CA LEU A 103 18.85 -5.54 4.78
C LEU A 103 19.52 -6.54 5.75
N ARG A 104 20.00 -7.70 5.27
CA ARG A 104 20.56 -8.78 6.14
C ARG A 104 21.85 -8.40 6.83
N ASP A 105 22.68 -7.62 6.15
CA ASP A 105 24.05 -7.34 6.58
C ASP A 105 24.16 -5.98 7.28
N MET A 106 23.02 -5.35 7.58
CA MET A 106 22.97 -4.01 8.19
C MET A 106 22.91 -4.11 9.71
N GLU A 107 23.54 -3.14 10.38
CA GLU A 107 23.34 -2.93 11.80
C GLU A 107 21.85 -2.68 12.10
N PRO A 108 21.32 -3.14 13.24
CA PRO A 108 19.87 -3.13 13.47
C PRO A 108 19.22 -1.76 13.43
N MET A 109 19.93 -0.73 13.88
CA MET A 109 19.46 0.66 13.85
C MET A 109 19.35 1.17 12.40
N ASP A 110 20.37 0.89 11.58
CA ASP A 110 20.41 1.30 10.17
C ASP A 110 19.35 0.56 9.36
N MET A 111 19.15 -0.74 9.64
CA MET A 111 18.08 -1.53 9.05
C MET A 111 16.69 -0.95 9.36
N ALA A 112 16.43 -0.57 10.61
CA ALA A 112 15.15 0.02 11.02
C ALA A 112 14.90 1.35 10.31
N GLN A 113 15.92 2.21 10.21
CA GLN A 113 15.85 3.46 9.48
C GLN A 113 15.58 3.22 7.98
N GLN A 114 16.29 2.28 7.36
CA GLN A 114 16.15 1.97 5.94
C GLN A 114 14.77 1.36 5.62
N ALA A 115 14.28 0.46 6.47
CA ALA A 115 12.93 -0.08 6.37
C ALA A 115 11.87 1.04 6.45
N GLY A 116 12.05 2.00 7.35
CA GLY A 116 11.20 3.19 7.45
C GLY A 116 11.20 4.01 6.15
N ILE A 117 12.37 4.21 5.53
CA ILE A 117 12.48 4.91 4.24
C ILE A 117 11.74 4.16 3.13
N TYR A 118 11.84 2.83 3.06
CA TYR A 118 11.10 2.03 2.08
C TYR A 118 9.59 2.19 2.24
N VAL A 119 9.07 2.11 3.47
CA VAL A 119 7.65 2.30 3.75
C VAL A 119 7.17 3.70 3.36
N LEU A 120 7.99 4.73 3.56
CA LEU A 120 7.67 6.09 3.11
C LEU A 120 7.57 6.19 1.57
N TRP A 121 8.47 5.52 0.84
CA TRP A 121 8.41 5.46 -0.62
C TRP A 121 7.17 4.71 -1.11
N GLU A 122 6.83 3.58 -0.49
CA GLU A 122 5.62 2.82 -0.80
C GLU A 122 4.36 3.66 -0.60
N LEU A 123 4.28 4.37 0.53
CA LEU A 123 3.18 5.26 0.85
C LEU A 123 3.07 6.39 -0.19
N GLY A 124 4.19 7.02 -0.55
CA GLY A 124 4.23 8.08 -1.55
C GLY A 124 3.79 7.61 -2.94
N LEU A 125 4.31 6.47 -3.41
CA LEU A 125 3.95 5.89 -4.70
C LEU A 125 2.47 5.46 -4.74
N THR A 126 1.97 4.88 -3.66
CA THR A 126 0.56 4.50 -3.53
C THR A 126 -0.34 5.74 -3.52
N ALA A 127 0.04 6.81 -2.82
CA ALA A 127 -0.71 8.07 -2.82
C ALA A 127 -0.77 8.70 -4.21
N VAL A 128 0.35 8.72 -4.94
CA VAL A 128 0.40 9.19 -6.34
C VAL A 128 -0.52 8.35 -7.22
N ALA A 129 -0.52 7.03 -7.05
CA ALA A 129 -1.41 6.13 -7.80
C ALA A 129 -2.89 6.40 -7.50
N CYS A 130 -3.27 6.62 -6.23
CA CYS A 130 -4.63 7.00 -5.86
C CYS A 130 -5.04 8.33 -6.52
N ILE A 131 -4.19 9.36 -6.44
CA ILE A 131 -4.46 10.66 -7.08
C ILE A 131 -4.60 10.49 -8.60
N ALA A 132 -3.77 9.66 -9.24
CA ALA A 132 -3.86 9.41 -10.67
C ALA A 132 -5.19 8.72 -11.04
N ILE A 133 -5.61 7.70 -10.27
CA ILE A 133 -6.91 7.04 -10.45
C ILE A 133 -8.03 8.07 -10.33
N ASP A 134 -8.01 8.86 -9.25
CA ASP A 134 -9.01 9.89 -8.99
C ASP A 134 -9.09 10.86 -10.17
N VAL A 135 -7.97 11.47 -10.56
CA VAL A 135 -7.90 12.42 -11.69
C VAL A 135 -8.45 11.83 -12.98
N ILE A 136 -8.12 10.58 -13.33
CA ILE A 136 -8.65 9.93 -14.52
C ILE A 136 -10.18 9.80 -14.45
N VAL A 137 -10.72 9.49 -13.28
CA VAL A 137 -12.18 9.44 -13.06
C VAL A 137 -12.80 10.84 -13.21
N ILE A 138 -12.20 11.90 -12.65
CA ILE A 138 -12.67 13.29 -12.78
C ILE A 138 -12.71 13.74 -14.25
N VAL A 139 -11.68 13.38 -15.02
CA VAL A 139 -11.58 13.79 -16.41
C VAL A 139 -12.64 13.07 -17.26
N ARG A 140 -12.96 11.82 -16.93
CA ARG A 140 -13.87 10.98 -17.73
C ARG A 140 -15.35 11.17 -17.39
N PHE A 141 -15.68 11.36 -16.12
CA PHE A 141 -17.05 11.41 -15.60
C PHE A 141 -17.35 12.74 -14.92
N ASP A 142 -18.55 13.26 -15.13
CA ASP A 142 -19.05 14.40 -14.35
C ASP A 142 -19.49 13.99 -12.92
N SER A 143 -19.69 14.98 -12.05
CA SER A 143 -20.37 14.91 -10.74
C SER A 143 -21.63 14.06 -10.73
N LYS A 144 -22.39 14.04 -11.83
CA LYS A 144 -23.60 13.24 -11.98
C LYS A 144 -23.37 11.80 -12.43
N GLY A 145 -22.14 11.46 -12.86
CA GLY A 145 -21.77 10.12 -13.30
C GLY A 145 -22.00 9.81 -14.77
N TYR A 146 -22.35 10.83 -15.56
CA TYR A 146 -22.40 10.76 -17.02
C TYR A 146 -21.01 10.94 -17.64
N LEU A 147 -20.83 10.41 -18.85
CA LEU A 147 -19.61 10.63 -19.62
C LEU A 147 -19.55 12.08 -20.07
N ARG A 148 -18.40 12.73 -19.83
CA ARG A 148 -18.26 14.16 -20.15
C ARG A 148 -18.40 14.47 -21.65
N SER A 149 -18.01 13.54 -22.50
CA SER A 149 -18.15 13.65 -23.96
C SER A 149 -19.59 13.62 -24.44
N GLU A 150 -20.47 12.87 -23.77
CA GLU A 150 -21.89 12.78 -24.17
C GLU A 150 -22.66 14.02 -23.71
N ASN A 151 -22.32 14.57 -22.54
CA ASN A 151 -22.93 15.80 -22.05
C ASN A 151 -22.63 17.02 -22.95
N GLU A 152 -21.41 17.12 -23.50
CA GLU A 152 -21.03 18.24 -24.38
C GLU A 152 -21.84 18.24 -25.70
N GLU A 153 -22.12 17.06 -26.26
CA GLU A 153 -22.96 16.92 -27.47
C GLU A 153 -24.43 17.27 -27.21
N GLU A 154 -25.00 16.92 -26.04
CA GLU A 154 -26.38 17.26 -25.67
C GLU A 154 -26.59 18.77 -25.50
N TYR A 155 -25.61 19.49 -24.96
CA TYR A 155 -25.66 20.95 -24.88
C TYR A 155 -25.56 21.64 -26.25
N ASP A 156 -24.76 21.10 -27.17
CA ASP A 156 -24.64 21.63 -28.53
C ASP A 156 -25.91 21.37 -29.37
N GLU A 157 -26.72 20.35 -29.06
CA GLU A 157 -28.01 20.08 -29.71
C GLU A 157 -29.17 20.92 -29.16
N GLU A 158 -29.07 21.44 -27.92
CA GLU A 158 -30.10 22.27 -27.29
C GLU A 158 -29.97 23.79 -27.59
N GLU A 159 -28.88 24.24 -28.21
CA GLU A 159 -28.59 25.65 -28.57
C GLU A 159 -28.94 26.00 -30.04
#